data_AF-A0A673JDC4-F1
#
_entry.id   AF-A0A673JDC4-F1
#
_cell.length_a   1.000
_cell.length_b   1.000
_cell.length_c   1.000
_cell.angle_alpha   90.00
_cell.angle_beta   90.00
_cell.angle_gamma   90.00
#
_symmetry.space_group_name_H-M   'P 1'
#
loop_
_entity.id
_entity.type
_entity.pdbx_description
1 polymer ?
#
loop_
_entity_poly.entity_id
_entity_poly.type
_entity_poly.pdbx_seq_one_letter_code
_entity_poly.pdbx_strand_id
1 'polypeptide(L)'
;MVKYFSCAGFLKSSWDQVFLAFWQRYPNPYRFLMYYILIPLNHVLTEDIIFREVTPDSCLISRRLLTKTSRAPRWAEKFLPAHMARKAYIIEDSVVDPRGRTMTTLTWNISHARVMSIEERCVYRVNPDNNSWTEIKREAWISSKLYGLSRAIQEFGLARFKSSVTKTMKGFEYVLAKMQGEMPTRTLAETATVKARETALAAKEKAKDLASQAQKKQYV
;
A
#
# COMPACT_ATOMS: atom_id res chain seq x y z
N MET A 1 0.63 -20.27 16.23
CA MET A 1 1.50 -19.22 16.80
C MET A 1 1.27 -17.94 16.00
N VAL A 2 1.04 -16.81 16.69
CA VAL A 2 0.76 -15.50 16.09
C VAL A 2 1.85 -14.53 16.52
N LYS A 3 2.36 -13.71 15.60
CA LYS A 3 3.34 -12.67 15.89
C LYS A 3 2.62 -11.32 15.95
N TYR A 4 2.73 -10.64 17.09
CA TYR A 4 2.16 -9.32 17.31
C TYR A 4 3.19 -8.22 17.02
N PHE A 5 2.74 -7.12 16.42
CA PHE A 5 3.51 -5.91 16.22
C PHE A 5 2.64 -4.69 16.55
N SER A 6 3.23 -3.72 17.26
CA SER A 6 2.57 -2.46 17.59
C SER A 6 3.51 -1.30 17.32
N CYS A 7 2.96 -0.20 16.81
CA CYS A 7 3.69 1.03 16.52
C CYS A 7 2.73 2.22 16.60
N ALA A 8 3.19 3.29 17.23
CA ALA A 8 2.54 4.60 17.19
C ALA A 8 3.31 5.53 16.23
N GLY A 9 2.57 6.34 15.49
CA GLY A 9 3.11 7.41 14.66
C GLY A 9 2.24 8.66 14.75
N PHE A 10 2.79 9.79 14.33
CA PHE A 10 2.09 11.08 14.35
C PHE A 10 2.12 11.71 12.97
N LEU A 11 1.00 12.29 12.56
CA LEU A 11 0.92 13.16 11.39
C LEU A 11 0.72 14.59 11.89
N LYS A 12 1.53 15.52 11.37
CA LYS A 12 1.50 16.95 11.72
C LYS A 12 0.38 17.69 10.98
N SER A 13 -0.82 17.11 11.02
CA SER A 13 -2.01 17.65 10.38
C SER A 13 -3.22 17.33 11.25
N SER A 14 -4.24 18.16 11.13
CA SER A 14 -5.49 17.99 11.86
C SER A 14 -6.23 16.73 11.41
N TRP A 15 -7.07 16.20 12.29
CA TRP A 15 -7.77 14.93 12.08
C TRP A 15 -8.63 14.93 10.82
N ASP A 16 -9.27 16.06 10.51
CA ASP A 16 -10.11 16.25 9.32
C ASP A 16 -9.29 16.13 8.02
N GLN A 17 -8.12 16.77 7.96
CA GLN A 17 -7.20 16.65 6.83
C GLN A 17 -6.70 15.22 6.68
N VAL A 18 -6.36 14.55 7.79
CA VAL A 18 -5.90 13.16 7.76
C VAL A 18 -6.99 12.20 7.27
N PHE A 19 -8.24 12.41 7.69
CA PHE A 19 -9.36 11.57 7.27
C PHE A 19 -9.68 11.78 5.79
N LEU A 20 -9.62 13.02 5.30
CA LEU A 20 -9.74 13.31 3.86
C LEU A 20 -8.58 12.68 3.08
N ALA A 21 -7.35 12.84 3.56
CA ALA A 21 -6.16 12.26 2.94
C ALA A 21 -6.23 10.72 2.89
N PHE A 22 -6.87 10.07 3.86
CA PHE A 22 -7.05 8.61 3.86
C PHE A 22 -7.88 8.11 2.68
N TRP A 23 -8.92 8.85 2.28
CA TRP A 23 -9.74 8.52 1.11
C TRP A 23 -9.06 8.88 -0.21
N GLN A 24 -8.17 9.88 -0.20
CA GLN A 24 -7.43 10.34 -1.39
C GLN A 24 -5.98 9.83 -1.43
N ARG A 25 -5.63 8.86 -0.59
CA ARG A 25 -4.25 8.38 -0.45
C ARG A 25 -3.70 7.73 -1.72
N TYR A 26 -4.56 7.34 -2.65
CA TYR A 26 -4.17 6.81 -3.95
C TYR A 26 -4.72 7.67 -5.09
N PRO A 27 -3.96 7.86 -6.17
CA PRO A 27 -2.56 7.43 -6.37
C PRO A 27 -1.54 8.39 -5.69
N ASN A 28 -0.47 7.87 -5.09
CA ASN A 28 0.64 8.67 -4.55
C ASN A 28 2.03 8.17 -5.02
N PRO A 29 3.02 9.07 -5.20
CA PRO A 29 4.34 8.74 -5.75
C PRO A 29 5.25 8.00 -4.77
N TYR A 30 4.97 7.97 -3.46
CA TYR A 30 5.74 7.14 -2.52
C TYR A 30 5.35 5.65 -2.58
N ARG A 31 4.35 5.31 -3.40
CA ARG A 31 4.15 3.97 -3.95
C ARG A 31 4.77 3.80 -5.33
N PHE A 32 5.17 4.89 -5.98
CA PHE A 32 5.85 4.93 -7.27
C PHE A 32 7.38 5.06 -7.15
N LEU A 33 7.90 5.35 -5.95
CA LEU A 33 9.30 5.72 -5.76
C LEU A 33 9.92 5.02 -4.54
N MET A 34 10.60 3.89 -4.77
CA MET A 34 11.89 3.59 -4.13
C MET A 34 12.65 2.50 -4.90
N TYR A 35 13.66 2.96 -5.67
CA TYR A 35 14.91 2.33 -6.11
C TYR A 35 14.93 0.92 -6.76
N TYR A 36 15.35 0.94 -8.03
CA TYR A 36 16.30 0.04 -8.72
C TYR A 36 16.46 -1.41 -8.23
N ILE A 37 15.77 -2.32 -8.94
CA ILE A 37 16.20 -3.63 -9.50
C ILE A 37 14.90 -4.42 -9.68
N LEU A 38 14.49 -4.63 -10.94
CA LEU A 38 13.38 -5.49 -11.39
C LEU A 38 12.03 -5.31 -10.64
N ILE A 39 11.04 -4.72 -11.35
CA ILE A 39 9.56 -4.81 -11.18
C ILE A 39 8.93 -3.41 -11.01
N PRO A 40 8.02 -2.97 -11.90
CA PRO A 40 7.26 -1.72 -11.72
C PRO A 40 6.36 -1.86 -10.48
N LEU A 41 6.61 -1.00 -9.49
CA LEU A 41 6.02 -1.10 -8.16
C LEU A 41 4.66 -0.38 -8.05
N ASN A 42 3.76 -0.57 -9.04
CA ASN A 42 2.33 -0.26 -8.83
C ASN A 42 1.76 -1.28 -7.84
N HIS A 43 2.00 -1.06 -6.56
CA HIS A 43 1.62 -1.99 -5.49
C HIS A 43 0.15 -1.91 -5.10
N VAL A 44 -0.62 -0.92 -5.55
CA VAL A 44 -2.08 -1.03 -5.56
C VAL A 44 -2.53 -0.72 -6.98
N LEU A 45 -3.17 -1.70 -7.60
CA LEU A 45 -3.67 -1.67 -8.97
C LEU A 45 -5.06 -1.06 -9.02
N THR A 46 -5.93 -1.48 -8.09
CA THR A 46 -7.31 -1.00 -7.99
C THR A 46 -7.68 -0.79 -6.54
N GLU A 47 -8.54 0.18 -6.30
CA GLU A 47 -9.20 0.44 -5.04
C GLU A 47 -10.69 0.62 -5.36
N ASP A 48 -11.51 -0.27 -4.81
CA ASP A 48 -12.94 -0.34 -5.09
C ASP A 48 -13.69 -0.29 -3.76
N ILE A 49 -14.75 0.53 -3.68
CA ILE A 49 -15.63 0.55 -2.50
C ILE A 49 -16.72 -0.49 -2.73
N ILE A 50 -16.72 -1.55 -1.91
CA ILE A 50 -17.71 -2.63 -2.00
C ILE A 50 -19.01 -2.23 -1.28
N PHE A 51 -18.86 -1.54 -0.15
CA PHE A 51 -19.97 -1.17 0.71
C PHE A 51 -19.67 0.14 1.42
N ARG A 52 -20.69 0.98 1.57
CA ARG A 52 -20.62 2.22 2.33
C ARG A 52 -22.00 2.58 2.85
N GLU A 53 -22.07 2.86 4.15
CA GLU A 53 -23.29 3.21 4.84
C GLU A 53 -22.99 4.27 5.91
N VAL A 54 -23.94 5.17 6.13
CA VAL A 54 -23.95 6.04 7.32
C VAL A 54 -24.95 5.43 8.30
N THR A 55 -24.43 5.03 9.46
CA THR A 55 -25.23 4.46 10.55
C THR A 55 -26.13 5.51 11.21
N PRO A 56 -27.20 5.10 11.92
CA PRO A 56 -28.03 6.01 12.71
C PRO A 56 -27.23 6.87 13.69
N ASP A 57 -26.13 6.34 14.22
CA ASP A 57 -25.23 7.03 15.15
C ASP A 57 -24.34 8.09 14.47
N SER A 58 -24.56 8.38 13.17
CA SER A 58 -23.77 9.30 12.36
C SER A 58 -22.33 8.84 12.09
N CYS A 59 -22.03 7.55 12.24
CA CYS A 59 -20.74 6.97 11.86
C CYS A 59 -20.77 6.47 10.41
N LEU A 60 -19.70 6.74 9.66
CA LEU A 60 -19.52 6.24 8.30
C LEU A 60 -18.80 4.89 8.33
N ILE A 61 -19.49 3.83 7.92
CA ILE A 61 -18.91 2.51 7.71
C ILE A 61 -18.58 2.35 6.24
N SER A 62 -17.39 1.86 5.93
CA SER A 62 -17.00 1.52 4.56
C SER A 62 -16.17 0.25 4.50
N ARG A 63 -16.40 -0.56 3.47
CA ARG A 63 -15.57 -1.70 3.09
C ARG A 63 -14.97 -1.45 1.71
N ARG A 64 -13.65 -1.50 1.64
CA ARG A 64 -12.88 -1.37 0.39
C ARG A 64 -12.21 -2.69 0.01
N LEU A 65 -12.13 -2.96 -1.28
CA LEU A 65 -11.28 -3.99 -1.87
C LEU A 65 -10.06 -3.32 -2.50
N LEU A 66 -8.89 -3.79 -2.11
CA LEU A 66 -7.62 -3.30 -2.62
C LEU A 66 -6.92 -4.45 -3.36
N THR A 67 -6.62 -4.23 -4.63
CA THR A 67 -5.82 -5.18 -5.43
C THR A 67 -4.37 -4.74 -5.44
N LYS A 68 -3.45 -5.60 -5.01
CA LYS A 68 -2.00 -5.33 -4.93
C LYS A 68 -1.23 -6.26 -5.85
N THR A 69 -0.22 -5.73 -6.55
CA THR A 69 0.81 -6.60 -7.15
C THR A 69 1.60 -7.24 -6.02
N SER A 70 1.51 -8.56 -5.92
CA SER A 70 2.27 -9.33 -4.94
C SER A 70 3.06 -10.36 -5.70
N ARG A 71 4.38 -10.32 -5.58
CA ARG A 71 5.22 -11.46 -5.90
C ARG A 71 5.35 -12.31 -4.64
N ALA A 72 4.94 -13.56 -4.75
CA ALA A 72 5.22 -14.55 -3.72
C ALA A 72 6.74 -14.70 -3.54
N PRO A 73 7.24 -14.96 -2.32
CA PRO A 73 8.62 -15.37 -2.13
C PRO A 73 8.97 -16.56 -3.03
N ARG A 74 10.20 -16.65 -3.54
CA ARG A 74 10.62 -17.77 -4.42
C ARG A 74 10.40 -19.15 -3.78
N TRP A 75 10.52 -19.27 -2.45
CA TRP A 75 10.20 -20.51 -1.75
C TRP A 75 8.70 -20.85 -1.76
N ALA A 76 7.84 -19.83 -1.79
CA ALA A 76 6.38 -19.96 -1.80
C ALA A 76 5.80 -20.14 -3.21
N GLU A 77 6.53 -19.72 -4.26
CA GLU A 77 6.16 -19.92 -5.67
C GLU A 77 5.96 -21.42 -5.99
N LYS A 78 6.64 -22.33 -5.26
CA LYS A 78 6.48 -23.79 -5.39
C LYS A 78 5.17 -24.34 -4.82
N PHE A 79 4.56 -23.63 -3.87
CA PHE A 79 3.37 -24.09 -3.14
C PHE A 79 2.10 -23.33 -3.55
N LEU A 80 2.23 -22.29 -4.37
CA LEU A 80 1.13 -21.44 -4.82
C LEU A 80 0.93 -21.58 -6.33
N PRO A 81 -0.30 -21.78 -6.82
CA PRO A 81 -0.59 -21.74 -8.25
C PRO A 81 -0.11 -20.43 -8.89
N ALA A 82 0.51 -20.52 -10.07
CA ALA A 82 1.20 -19.40 -10.72
C ALA A 82 0.31 -18.15 -10.96
N HIS A 83 -1.00 -18.33 -11.13
CA HIS A 83 -1.96 -17.24 -11.31
C HIS A 83 -2.28 -16.51 -9.99
N MET A 84 -2.32 -17.22 -8.86
CA MET A 84 -2.49 -16.60 -7.53
C MET A 84 -1.21 -15.89 -7.10
N ALA A 85 -0.04 -16.32 -7.54
CA ALA A 85 1.26 -15.79 -7.10
C ALA A 85 1.58 -14.34 -7.54
N ARG A 86 0.71 -13.67 -8.30
CA ARG A 86 0.96 -12.35 -8.92
C ARG A 86 0.09 -11.20 -8.40
N LYS A 87 -1.10 -11.50 -7.85
CA LYS A 87 -2.05 -10.50 -7.33
C LYS A 87 -2.48 -10.89 -5.92
N ALA A 88 -2.49 -9.90 -5.03
CA ALA A 88 -3.04 -10.02 -3.68
C ALA A 88 -4.29 -9.17 -3.54
N TYR A 89 -5.31 -9.72 -2.90
CA TYR A 89 -6.57 -9.04 -2.58
C TYR A 89 -6.62 -8.80 -1.07
N ILE A 90 -6.93 -7.57 -0.72
CA ILE A 90 -6.96 -7.07 0.65
C ILE A 90 -8.31 -6.40 0.86
N ILE A 91 -8.98 -6.72 1.97
CA ILE A 91 -10.14 -5.97 2.42
C ILE A 91 -9.67 -4.96 3.45
N GLU A 92 -10.26 -3.78 3.38
CA GLU A 92 -10.14 -2.75 4.40
C GLU A 92 -11.53 -2.30 4.83
N ASP A 93 -11.88 -2.62 6.06
CA ASP A 93 -13.02 -2.07 6.74
C ASP A 93 -12.60 -0.81 7.48
N SER A 94 -13.49 0.18 7.50
CA SER A 94 -13.25 1.45 8.16
C SER A 94 -14.53 1.97 8.78
N VAL A 95 -14.37 2.54 9.97
CA VAL A 95 -15.42 3.23 10.71
C VAL A 95 -14.89 4.61 11.04
N VAL A 96 -15.56 5.64 10.54
CA VAL A 96 -15.27 7.03 10.85
C VAL A 96 -16.36 7.55 11.77
N ASP A 97 -15.98 7.97 12.96
CA ASP A 97 -16.84 8.68 13.90
C ASP A 97 -16.46 10.18 13.91
N PRO A 98 -17.27 11.05 13.28
CA PRO A 98 -17.03 12.49 13.28
C PRO A 98 -17.19 13.15 14.65
N ARG A 99 -18.03 12.60 15.53
CA ARG A 99 -18.29 13.17 16.87
C ARG A 99 -17.12 12.87 17.79
N GLY A 100 -16.67 11.61 17.81
CA GLY A 100 -15.48 11.17 18.53
C GLY A 100 -14.16 11.64 17.92
N ARG A 101 -14.18 12.16 16.67
CA ARG A 101 -12.98 12.52 15.89
C ARG A 101 -11.99 11.36 15.79
N THR A 102 -12.55 10.17 15.59
CA THR A 102 -11.79 8.92 15.52
C THR A 102 -12.11 8.18 14.23
N MET A 103 -11.08 7.61 13.63
CA MET A 103 -11.24 6.68 12.51
C MET A 103 -10.54 5.38 12.87
N THR A 104 -11.24 4.26 12.78
CA THR A 104 -10.67 2.94 12.99
C THR A 104 -10.72 2.18 11.67
N THR A 105 -9.60 1.56 11.30
CA THR A 105 -9.51 0.75 10.09
C THR A 105 -9.00 -0.63 10.42
N LEU A 106 -9.63 -1.66 9.86
CA LEU A 106 -9.23 -3.05 9.95
C LEU A 106 -8.92 -3.55 8.55
N THR A 107 -7.70 -4.02 8.34
CA THR A 107 -7.21 -4.46 7.03
C THR A 107 -6.73 -5.88 7.12
N TRP A 108 -7.17 -6.75 6.21
CA TRP A 108 -6.68 -8.13 6.16
C TRP A 108 -6.58 -8.65 4.72
N ASN A 109 -5.65 -9.57 4.50
CA ASN A 109 -5.50 -10.21 3.20
C ASN A 109 -6.47 -11.39 3.04
N ILE A 110 -7.25 -11.39 1.95
CA ILE A 110 -8.04 -12.57 1.55
C ILE A 110 -7.14 -13.53 0.77
N SER A 111 -6.36 -13.00 -0.16
CA SER A 111 -5.44 -13.81 -0.96
C SER A 111 -4.32 -14.38 -0.08
N HIS A 112 -3.92 -15.62 -0.35
CA HIS A 112 -2.80 -16.30 0.34
C HIS A 112 -2.95 -16.50 1.85
N ALA A 113 -4.15 -16.29 2.43
CA ALA A 113 -4.40 -16.47 3.86
C ALA A 113 -4.08 -17.88 4.38
N ARG A 114 -4.05 -18.89 3.49
CA ARG A 114 -3.58 -20.26 3.81
C ARG A 114 -2.09 -20.33 4.14
N VAL A 115 -1.28 -19.47 3.52
CA VAL A 115 0.18 -19.40 3.71
C VAL A 115 0.51 -18.42 4.83
N MET A 116 -0.04 -17.22 4.75
CA MET A 116 0.20 -16.14 5.69
C MET A 116 -1.04 -15.25 5.77
N SER A 117 -1.51 -14.99 6.98
CA SER A 117 -2.56 -14.04 7.27
C SER A 117 -1.95 -12.88 8.06
N ILE A 118 -2.23 -11.67 7.59
CA ILE A 118 -1.87 -10.41 8.21
C ILE A 118 -3.17 -9.66 8.44
N GLU A 119 -3.44 -9.38 9.71
CA GLU A 119 -4.53 -8.52 10.14
C GLU A 119 -3.90 -7.26 10.74
N GLU A 120 -4.30 -6.09 10.26
CA GLU A 120 -3.81 -4.80 10.70
C GLU A 120 -4.98 -3.98 11.22
N ARG A 121 -4.85 -3.45 12.44
CA ARG A 121 -5.77 -2.45 12.99
C ARG A 121 -5.04 -1.13 13.11
N CYS A 122 -5.61 -0.07 12.54
CA CYS A 122 -5.14 1.30 12.77
C CYS A 122 -6.24 2.12 13.41
N VAL A 123 -5.90 2.87 14.45
CA VAL A 123 -6.77 3.83 15.11
C VAL A 123 -6.14 5.20 14.94
N TYR A 124 -6.86 6.08 14.28
CA TYR A 124 -6.54 7.48 14.06
C TYR A 124 -7.34 8.30 15.06
N ARG A 125 -6.67 9.13 15.85
CA ARG A 125 -7.31 9.99 16.85
C ARG A 125 -6.57 11.31 16.96
N VAL A 126 -7.26 12.33 17.46
CA VAL A 126 -6.61 13.59 17.84
C VAL A 126 -5.53 13.30 18.88
N ASN A 127 -4.35 13.89 18.71
CA ASN A 127 -3.27 13.74 19.67
C ASN A 127 -3.65 14.44 21.00
N PRO A 128 -3.57 13.75 22.16
CA PRO A 128 -3.94 14.34 23.46
C PRO A 128 -3.07 15.55 23.84
N ASP A 129 -1.81 15.60 23.40
CA ASP A 129 -0.88 16.66 23.75
C ASP A 129 -0.97 17.85 22.77
N ASN A 130 -1.42 17.60 21.54
CA ASN A 130 -1.52 18.64 20.51
C ASN A 130 -2.71 18.40 19.57
N ASN A 131 -3.77 19.19 19.74
CA ASN A 131 -5.00 19.10 18.95
C ASN A 131 -4.81 19.36 17.44
N SER A 132 -3.69 19.95 17.02
CA SER A 132 -3.37 20.14 15.61
C SER A 132 -2.76 18.90 14.94
N TRP A 133 -2.40 17.87 15.70
CA TRP A 133 -1.78 16.65 15.20
C TRP A 133 -2.71 15.44 15.35
N THR A 134 -2.51 14.46 14.48
CA THR A 134 -3.25 13.20 14.52
C THR A 134 -2.31 12.07 14.91
N GLU A 135 -2.64 11.36 15.99
CA GLU A 135 -1.96 10.15 16.41
C GLU A 135 -2.53 8.94 15.66
N ILE A 136 -1.63 8.07 15.21
CA ILE A 136 -1.97 6.80 14.57
C ILE A 136 -1.40 5.68 15.42
N LYS A 137 -2.28 4.91 16.06
CA LYS A 137 -1.92 3.65 16.71
C LYS A 137 -2.15 2.50 15.76
N ARG A 138 -1.11 1.75 15.46
CA ARG A 138 -1.14 0.63 14.53
C ARG A 138 -0.75 -0.65 15.23
N GLU A 139 -1.59 -1.65 15.07
CA GLU A 139 -1.40 -3.00 15.56
C GLU A 139 -1.49 -3.98 14.40
N ALA A 140 -0.69 -5.04 14.44
CA ALA A 140 -0.75 -6.09 13.45
C ALA A 140 -0.54 -7.47 14.05
N TRP A 141 -1.32 -8.43 13.55
CA TRP A 141 -1.24 -9.84 13.89
C TRP A 141 -0.86 -10.62 12.65
N ILE A 142 0.29 -11.29 12.71
CA ILE A 142 0.83 -12.08 11.61
C ILE A 142 0.78 -13.54 12.00
N SER A 143 0.00 -14.32 11.28
CA SER A 143 -0.17 -15.75 11.50
C SER A 143 0.17 -16.55 10.24
N SER A 144 0.59 -17.80 10.42
CA SER A 144 0.83 -18.75 9.33
C SER A 144 0.32 -20.11 9.74
N LYS A 145 -0.35 -20.80 8.80
CA LYS A 145 -0.89 -22.15 8.98
C LYS A 145 0.06 -23.24 8.46
N LEU A 146 1.24 -22.84 7.93
CA LEU A 146 2.25 -23.78 7.42
C LEU A 146 3.14 -24.28 8.56
N TYR A 147 2.91 -25.53 8.96
CA TYR A 147 3.73 -26.23 9.94
C TYR A 147 5.18 -26.38 9.43
N GLY A 148 6.16 -26.22 10.32
CA GLY A 148 7.60 -26.29 10.01
C GLY A 148 8.24 -25.02 9.43
N LEU A 149 7.48 -24.16 8.75
CA LEU A 149 7.99 -22.90 8.17
C LEU A 149 7.42 -21.64 8.83
N SER A 150 6.52 -21.79 9.80
CA SER A 150 5.76 -20.70 10.43
C SER A 150 6.63 -19.52 10.88
N ARG A 151 7.77 -19.78 11.54
CA ARG A 151 8.70 -18.73 12.02
C ARG A 151 9.32 -17.93 10.88
N ALA A 152 9.84 -18.60 9.84
CA ALA A 152 10.45 -17.93 8.69
C ALA A 152 9.42 -17.07 7.93
N ILE A 153 8.19 -17.57 7.80
CA ILE A 153 7.09 -16.85 7.15
C ILE A 153 6.68 -15.63 7.97
N GLN A 154 6.60 -15.75 9.29
CA GLN A 154 6.29 -14.63 10.18
C GLN A 154 7.36 -13.55 10.15
N GLU A 155 8.65 -13.91 10.15
CA GLU A 155 9.73 -12.92 10.02
C GLU A 155 9.69 -12.19 8.68
N PHE A 156 9.46 -12.94 7.59
CA PHE A 156 9.28 -12.36 6.26
C PHE A 156 8.07 -11.41 6.23
N GLY A 157 6.93 -11.84 6.80
CA GLY A 157 5.72 -11.05 6.91
C GLY A 157 5.96 -9.75 7.70
N LEU A 158 6.66 -9.83 8.83
CA LEU A 158 6.97 -8.69 9.68
C LEU A 158 7.89 -7.68 8.97
N ALA A 159 8.94 -8.16 8.29
CA ALA A 159 9.84 -7.29 7.54
C ALA A 159 9.08 -6.53 6.43
N ARG A 160 8.19 -7.22 5.72
CA ARG A 160 7.34 -6.62 4.68
C ARG A 160 6.30 -5.67 5.27
N PHE A 161 5.77 -5.98 6.45
CA PHE A 161 4.84 -5.12 7.16
C PHE A 161 5.51 -3.80 7.57
N LYS A 162 6.69 -3.84 8.21
CA LYS A 162 7.47 -2.64 8.57
C LYS A 162 7.73 -1.74 7.36
N SER A 163 8.14 -2.31 6.22
CA SER A 163 8.30 -1.56 4.96
C SER A 163 6.99 -0.92 4.49
N SER A 164 5.86 -1.61 4.67
CA SER A 164 4.54 -1.10 4.29
C SER A 164 4.08 0.03 5.21
N VAL A 165 4.43 0.00 6.50
CA VAL A 165 4.18 1.09 7.45
C VAL A 165 4.91 2.36 7.01
N THR A 166 6.21 2.28 6.74
CA THR A 166 7.01 3.43 6.28
C THR A 166 6.46 4.03 4.99
N LYS A 167 6.07 3.20 4.02
CA LYS A 167 5.47 3.65 2.76
C LYS A 167 4.12 4.33 2.97
N THR A 168 3.33 3.84 3.92
CA THR A 168 2.02 4.42 4.24
C THR A 168 2.19 5.79 4.87
N MET A 169 3.10 5.96 5.84
CA MET A 169 3.39 7.25 6.44
C MET A 169 3.86 8.29 5.41
N LYS A 170 4.82 7.93 4.54
CA LYS A 170 5.26 8.81 3.45
C LYS A 170 4.15 9.16 2.46
N GLY A 171 3.28 8.19 2.16
CA GLY A 171 2.11 8.41 1.31
C GLY A 171 1.11 9.42 1.92
N PHE A 172 0.91 9.36 3.23
CA PHE A 172 0.10 10.36 3.95
C PHE A 172 0.74 11.73 3.91
N GLU A 173 2.02 11.84 4.27
CA GLU A 173 2.77 13.11 4.25
C GLU A 173 2.69 13.79 2.87
N TYR A 174 2.81 13.01 1.79
CA TYR A 174 2.65 13.53 0.43
C TYR A 174 1.28 14.12 0.15
N VAL A 175 0.22 13.38 0.48
CA VAL A 175 -1.15 13.81 0.18
C VAL A 175 -1.53 14.99 1.04
N LEU A 176 -1.07 15.03 2.30
CA LEU A 176 -1.27 16.16 3.19
C LEU A 176 -0.53 17.41 2.68
N ALA A 177 0.74 17.30 2.29
CA ALA A 177 1.49 18.41 1.70
C ALA A 177 0.80 18.92 0.43
N LYS A 178 0.35 18.00 -0.44
CA LYS A 178 -0.42 18.35 -1.64
C LYS A 178 -1.73 19.06 -1.32
N MET A 179 -2.46 18.64 -0.28
CA MET A 179 -3.70 19.29 0.17
C MET A 179 -3.46 20.69 0.74
N GLN A 180 -2.30 20.91 1.37
CA GLN A 180 -1.89 22.19 1.96
C GLN A 180 -1.33 23.17 0.91
N GLY A 181 -1.23 22.78 -0.37
CA GLY A 181 -0.63 23.60 -1.43
C GLY A 181 0.90 23.61 -1.40
N GLU A 182 1.52 22.94 -0.44
CA GLU A 182 2.94 22.69 -0.37
C GLU A 182 3.28 21.53 -1.31
N MET A 183 3.44 21.82 -2.60
CA MET A 183 4.00 20.83 -3.52
C MET A 183 5.40 20.45 -2.99
N PRO A 184 5.65 19.19 -2.60
CA PRO A 184 7.01 18.78 -2.32
C PRO A 184 7.76 18.93 -3.64
N THR A 185 8.69 19.88 -3.68
CA THR A 185 9.55 20.10 -4.84
C THR A 185 10.23 18.78 -5.10
N ARG A 186 9.91 18.10 -6.21
CA ARG A 186 10.65 16.92 -6.64
C ARG A 186 12.11 17.32 -6.64
N THR A 187 12.93 16.63 -5.85
CA THR A 187 14.35 16.97 -5.82
C THR A 187 14.92 16.84 -7.24
N LEU A 188 15.93 17.64 -7.59
CA LEU A 188 16.55 17.59 -8.93
C LEU A 188 16.96 16.16 -9.31
N ALA A 189 17.38 15.36 -8.32
CA ALA A 189 17.69 13.94 -8.47
C ALA A 189 16.47 13.08 -8.88
N GLU A 190 15.29 13.32 -8.29
CA GLU A 190 14.05 12.63 -8.63
C GLU A 190 13.55 13.01 -10.03
N THR A 191 13.70 14.27 -10.41
CA THR A 191 13.31 14.77 -11.74
C THR A 191 14.23 14.22 -12.84
N ALA A 192 15.54 14.19 -12.59
CA ALA A 192 16.52 13.61 -13.51
C ALA A 192 16.33 12.09 -13.70
N THR A 193 16.03 11.36 -12.62
CA THR A 193 15.79 9.90 -12.69
C THR A 193 14.49 9.54 -13.40
N VAL A 194 13.43 10.33 -13.26
CA VAL A 194 12.18 10.14 -14.03
C VAL A 194 12.44 10.37 -15.52
N LYS A 195 13.12 11.47 -15.88
CA LYS A 195 13.39 11.84 -17.28
C LYS A 195 14.30 10.83 -17.99
N ALA A 196 15.34 10.33 -17.30
CA ALA A 196 16.23 9.28 -17.80
C ALA A 196 15.49 7.94 -18.01
N ARG A 197 14.41 7.68 -17.27
CA ARG A 197 13.64 6.44 -17.37
C ARG A 197 12.57 6.50 -18.45
N GLU A 198 11.91 7.64 -18.64
CA GLU A 198 10.99 7.86 -19.77
C GLU A 198 11.72 7.67 -21.10
N THR A 199 12.94 8.21 -21.20
CA THR A 199 13.81 8.02 -22.35
C THR A 199 14.25 6.55 -22.52
N ALA A 200 14.57 5.84 -21.44
CA ALA A 200 14.89 4.40 -21.51
C ALA A 200 13.68 3.53 -21.93
N LEU A 201 12.46 3.88 -21.49
CA LEU A 201 11.24 3.17 -21.88
C LEU A 201 10.91 3.41 -23.36
N ALA A 202 11.02 4.65 -23.81
CA ALA A 202 10.83 5.01 -25.22
C ALA A 202 11.85 4.33 -26.13
N ALA A 203 13.11 4.22 -25.70
CA ALA A 203 14.15 3.48 -26.43
C ALA A 203 13.83 1.98 -26.52
N LYS A 204 13.30 1.39 -25.45
CA LYS A 204 12.92 -0.04 -25.41
C LYS A 204 11.72 -0.36 -26.30
N GLU A 205 10.72 0.52 -26.34
CA GLU A 205 9.58 0.41 -27.26
C GLU A 205 10.05 0.52 -28.71
N LYS A 206 10.86 1.53 -29.04
CA LYS A 206 11.44 1.67 -30.39
C LYS A 206 12.26 0.46 -30.82
N ALA A 207 13.04 -0.13 -29.91
CA ALA A 207 13.82 -1.33 -30.21
C ALA A 207 12.93 -2.55 -30.49
N LYS A 208 11.80 -2.69 -29.78
CA LYS A 208 10.80 -3.74 -30.07
C LYS A 208 10.14 -3.54 -31.43
N ASP A 209 9.78 -2.30 -31.77
CA ASP A 209 9.15 -1.99 -33.05
C ASP A 209 10.09 -2.32 -34.22
N LEU A 210 11.37 -1.93 -34.10
CA LEU A 210 12.41 -2.25 -35.08
C LEU A 210 12.65 -3.76 -35.20
N ALA A 211 12.67 -4.50 -34.09
CA ALA A 211 12.82 -5.96 -34.11
C ALA A 211 11.62 -6.64 -34.80
N SER A 212 10.40 -6.16 -34.57
CA SER A 212 9.20 -6.69 -35.22
C SER A 212 9.17 -6.40 -36.73
N GLN A 213 9.68 -5.23 -37.15
CA GLN A 213 9.84 -4.88 -38.56
C GLN A 213 10.92 -5.70 -39.26
N ALA A 214 12.02 -6.02 -38.57
CA ALA A 214 13.07 -6.89 -39.10
C ALA A 214 12.59 -8.34 -39.29
N GLN A 215 11.82 -8.88 -38.33
CA GLN A 215 11.23 -10.22 -38.46
C GLN A 215 10.23 -10.32 -39.62
N LYS A 216 9.42 -9.27 -39.87
CA LYS A 216 8.50 -9.23 -41.02
C LYS A 216 9.21 -9.24 -42.38
N LYS A 217 10.44 -8.73 -42.47
CA LYS A 217 11.25 -8.74 -43.70
C LYS A 217 11.96 -10.07 -43.96
N GLN A 218 11.97 -10.98 -42.99
CA GLN A 218 12.68 -12.26 -43.08
C GLN A 218 11.79 -13.41 -43.62
N TYR A 219 10.49 -13.13 -43.84
CA TYR A 219 9.49 -14.05 -44.40
C TYR A 219 8.99 -13.62 -45.79
N VAL A 220 9.76 -12.81 -46.52
CA VAL A 220 9.54 -12.47 -47.94
C VAL A 220 10.65 -13.07 -48.78
#